data_AF-A0A4U9U4I4-F1
#
_entry.id   AF-A0A4U9U4I4-F1
#
_cell.length_a   1.000
_cell.length_b   1.000
_cell.length_c   1.000
_cell.angle_alpha   90.00
_cell.angle_beta   90.00
_cell.angle_gamma   90.00
#
_symmetry.space_group_name_H-M   'P 1'
#
loop_
_entity.id
_entity.type
_entity.pdbx_description
1 polymer ?
#
loop_
_entity_poly.entity_id
_entity_poly.type
_entity_poly.pdbx_seq_one_letter_code
_entity_poly.pdbx_strand_id
1 'polypeptide(L)'
;MSNEFTGFSQQGLDFLQQVRIENDKEWFDANRGVYDRELLTPFRSLVDALSPAMLMIDPQFETRPAIGKTLSRIHRDTRFSHDKIPLP
;
A
#
# COMPACT_ATOMS: atom_id res chain seq x y z
N MET A 1 15.00 -7.29 10.85
CA MET A 1 15.81 -6.68 9.78
C MET A 1 14.92 -5.65 9.13
N SER A 2 15.07 -4.37 9.47
CA SER A 2 14.32 -3.30 8.82
C SER A 2 14.87 -3.15 7.42
N ASN A 3 14.04 -3.36 6.39
CA ASN A 3 14.45 -3.03 5.03
C ASN A 3 14.53 -1.50 4.94
N GLU A 4 15.68 -0.97 4.55
CA GLU A 4 15.84 0.46 4.32
C GLU A 4 14.85 0.93 3.23
N PHE A 5 14.22 2.08 3.45
CA PHE A 5 13.33 2.68 2.44
C PHE A 5 14.15 3.46 1.43
N THR A 6 14.24 2.94 0.20
CA THR A 6 14.97 3.56 -0.91
C THR A 6 14.05 4.21 -1.95
N GLY A 7 12.76 4.38 -1.64
CA GLY A 7 11.75 4.87 -2.58
C GLY A 7 10.92 3.77 -3.23
N PHE A 8 10.00 4.18 -4.10
CA PHE A 8 9.20 3.29 -4.94
C PHE A 8 9.86 3.12 -6.31
N SER A 9 9.81 1.91 -6.86
CA SER A 9 10.32 1.62 -8.20
C SER A 9 9.37 2.17 -9.27
N GLN A 10 9.90 2.43 -10.47
CA GLN A 10 9.07 2.78 -11.62
C GLN A 10 8.02 1.68 -11.91
N GLN A 11 8.41 0.40 -11.76
CA GLN A 11 7.49 -0.73 -11.91
C GLN A 11 6.33 -0.67 -10.93
N GLY A 12 6.57 -0.27 -9.66
CA GLY A 12 5.51 -0.09 -8.68
C GLY A 12 4.53 1.03 -9.06
N LEU A 13 5.05 2.14 -9.58
CA LEU A 13 4.21 3.26 -10.05
C LEU A 13 3.40 2.88 -11.30
N ASP A 14 4.02 2.18 -12.25
CA ASP A 14 3.34 1.68 -13.45
C ASP A 14 2.26 0.67 -13.07
N PHE A 15 2.52 -0.19 -12.08
CA PHE A 15 1.53 -1.13 -11.57
C PHE A 15 0.30 -0.41 -11.01
N LEU A 16 0.45 0.69 -10.28
CA LEU A 16 -0.70 1.49 -9.81
C LEU A 16 -1.56 2.03 -10.97
N GLN A 17 -0.91 2.44 -12.08
CA GLN A 17 -1.64 2.86 -13.27
C GLN A 17 -2.39 1.69 -13.91
N GLN A 18 -1.76 0.52 -14.00
CA GLN A 18 -2.37 -0.69 -14.54
C GLN A 18 -3.56 -1.17 -13.70
N VAL A 19 -3.45 -1.14 -12.36
CA VAL A 19 -4.58 -1.45 -11.45
C VAL A 19 -5.80 -0.59 -11.77
N ARG A 20 -5.58 0.71 -12.04
CA ARG A 20 -6.65 1.65 -12.40
C ARG A 20 -7.25 1.39 -13.79
N ILE A 21 -6.43 1.00 -14.75
CA ILE A 21 -6.85 0.71 -16.14
C ILE A 21 -7.66 -0.57 -16.20
N GLU A 22 -7.11 -1.64 -15.63
CA GLU A 22 -7.69 -2.99 -15.70
C GLU A 22 -8.92 -3.09 -14.79
N ASN A 23 -8.83 -2.51 -13.59
CA ASN A 23 -9.94 -2.43 -12.62
C ASN A 23 -10.65 -3.80 -12.41
N ASP A 24 -9.89 -4.88 -12.50
CA ASP A 24 -10.38 -6.26 -12.46
C ASP A 24 -9.69 -7.04 -11.33
N LYS A 25 -10.49 -7.88 -10.65
CA LYS A 25 -10.03 -8.66 -9.50
C LYS A 25 -9.12 -9.82 -9.91
N GLU A 26 -9.46 -10.52 -10.99
CA GLU A 26 -8.69 -11.68 -11.44
C GLU A 26 -7.32 -11.24 -11.97
N TRP A 27 -7.30 -10.13 -12.71
CA TRP A 27 -6.06 -9.48 -13.14
C TRP A 27 -5.20 -9.06 -11.94
N PHE A 28 -5.80 -8.45 -10.91
CA PHE A 28 -5.06 -8.07 -9.70
C PHE A 28 -4.49 -9.30 -8.99
N ASP A 29 -5.28 -10.36 -8.83
CA ASP A 29 -4.86 -11.58 -8.16
C ASP A 29 -3.72 -12.28 -8.94
N ALA A 30 -3.75 -12.25 -10.28
CA ALA A 30 -2.67 -12.73 -11.14
C ALA A 30 -1.38 -11.90 -10.99
N ASN A 31 -1.49 -10.60 -10.75
CA ASN A 31 -0.36 -9.68 -10.60
C ASN A 31 0.02 -9.38 -9.13
N ARG A 32 -0.57 -10.09 -8.17
CA ARG A 32 -0.37 -9.87 -6.72
C ARG A 32 1.08 -9.89 -6.28
N GLY A 33 1.92 -10.71 -6.93
CA GLY A 33 3.35 -10.75 -6.64
C GLY A 33 4.07 -9.42 -6.92
N VAL A 34 3.64 -8.67 -7.94
CA VAL A 34 4.17 -7.33 -8.24
C VAL A 34 3.72 -6.35 -7.16
N TYR A 35 2.45 -6.39 -6.77
CA TYR A 35 1.93 -5.58 -5.65
C TYR A 35 2.73 -5.81 -4.36
N ASP A 36 2.95 -7.07 -3.97
CA ASP A 36 3.61 -7.40 -2.71
C ASP A 36 5.08 -6.92 -2.70
N ARG A 37 5.79 -7.08 -3.82
CA ARG A 37 7.21 -6.75 -3.94
C ARG A 37 7.46 -5.27 -4.19
N GLU A 38 6.75 -4.66 -5.13
CA GLU A 38 7.06 -3.31 -5.63
C GLU A 38 6.28 -2.20 -4.90
N LEU A 39 5.22 -2.55 -4.17
CA LEU A 39 4.44 -1.58 -3.40
C LEU A 39 4.41 -1.93 -1.92
N LEU A 40 3.89 -3.09 -1.55
CA LEU A 40 3.65 -3.42 -0.14
C LEU A 40 4.95 -3.44 0.66
N THR A 41 6.01 -4.02 0.10
CA THR A 41 7.33 -4.05 0.75
C THR A 41 7.92 -2.64 0.94
N PRO A 42 8.03 -1.78 -0.09
CA PRO A 42 8.46 -0.39 0.08
C PRO A 42 7.59 0.42 1.06
N PHE A 43 6.27 0.23 1.06
CA PHE A 43 5.39 0.89 2.01
C PHE A 43 5.68 0.48 3.45
N ARG A 44 5.95 -0.80 3.71
CA ARG A 44 6.35 -1.28 5.05
C ARG A 44 7.68 -0.66 5.47
N SER A 45 8.67 -0.63 4.57
CA SER A 45 9.96 0.01 4.83
C SER A 45 9.80 1.51 5.15
N LEU A 46 8.92 2.21 4.44
CA LEU A 46 8.63 3.63 4.69
C LEU A 46 8.05 3.85 6.09
N VAL A 47 7.07 3.02 6.49
CA VAL A 47 6.50 3.08 7.84
C VAL A 47 7.57 2.81 8.88
N ASP A 48 8.38 1.77 8.71
CA ASP A 48 9.46 1.44 9.64
C ASP A 48 10.48 2.58 9.77
N ALA A 49 10.83 3.24 8.66
CA ALA A 49 11.75 4.37 8.65
C ALA A 49 11.19 5.61 9.38
N LEU A 50 9.88 5.85 9.29
CA LEU A 50 9.21 6.98 9.95
C LEU A 50 8.88 6.70 11.42
N SER A 51 8.75 5.43 11.80
CA SER A 51 8.27 5.01 13.13
C SER A 51 9.02 5.64 14.31
N PRO A 52 10.37 5.71 14.33
CA PRO A 52 11.09 6.32 15.44
C PRO A 52 10.74 7.80 15.63
N ALA A 53 10.63 8.56 14.53
CA ALA A 53 10.28 9.98 14.59
C ALA A 53 8.86 10.20 15.10
N MET A 54 7.91 9.35 14.66
CA MET A 54 6.52 9.43 15.12
C MET A 54 6.39 9.09 16.61
N LEU A 55 7.12 8.09 17.10
CA LEU A 55 7.10 7.70 18.52
C LEU A 55 7.78 8.72 19.44
N MET A 56 8.69 9.55 18.92
CA MET A 56 9.22 10.69 19.68
C MET A 56 8.17 11.79 19.90
N ILE A 57 7.22 11.93 18.97
CA ILE A 57 6.13 12.90 19.09
C ILE A 57 5.06 12.36 20.04
N ASP A 58 4.65 11.10 19.84
CA ASP A 58 3.68 10.41 20.68
C ASP A 58 4.05 8.92 20.81
N PRO A 59 4.44 8.46 22.01
CA PRO A 59 4.75 7.05 22.27
C PRO A 59 3.58 6.09 22.04
N GLN A 60 2.34 6.60 21.98
CA GLN A 60 1.13 5.79 21.77
C GLN A 60 0.74 5.69 20.28
N PHE A 61 1.51 6.29 19.38
CA PHE A 61 1.21 6.29 17.95
C PHE A 61 1.28 4.89 17.33
N GLU A 62 0.29 4.54 16.52
CA GLU A 62 0.29 3.25 15.79
C GLU A 62 1.31 3.30 14.66
N THR A 63 2.34 2.46 14.76
CA THR A 63 3.47 2.44 13.83
C THR A 63 3.69 1.08 13.17
N ARG A 64 2.84 0.07 13.47
CA ARG A 64 3.02 -1.26 12.88
C ARG A 64 2.70 -1.23 11.38
N PRO A 65 3.61 -1.71 10.50
CA PRO A 65 3.47 -1.65 9.04
C PRO A 65 2.48 -2.72 8.51
N ALA A 66 1.20 -2.54 8.82
CA ALA A 66 0.14 -3.50 8.53
C ALA A 66 -1.05 -2.87 7.78
N ILE A 67 -1.66 -3.66 6.89
CA ILE A 67 -2.87 -3.26 6.15
C ILE A 67 -4.04 -3.09 7.12
N GLY A 68 -4.77 -1.98 7.00
CA GLY A 68 -5.83 -1.58 7.91
C GLY A 68 -5.32 -0.98 9.23
N LYS A 69 -4.02 -0.70 9.33
CA LYS A 69 -3.37 0.06 10.40
C LYS A 69 -2.71 1.29 9.78
N THR A 70 -1.39 1.27 9.63
CA THR A 70 -0.63 2.33 8.96
C THR A 70 -0.70 2.26 7.45
N LEU A 71 -1.08 1.11 6.88
CA LEU A 71 -1.21 0.91 5.44
C LEU A 71 -2.69 0.79 5.03
N SER A 72 -3.07 1.48 3.96
CA SER A 72 -4.43 1.41 3.40
C SER A 72 -4.68 0.09 2.64
N ARG A 73 -5.96 -0.30 2.50
CA ARG A 73 -6.37 -1.41 1.65
C ARG A 73 -6.39 -0.94 0.18
N ILE A 74 -5.92 -1.78 -0.74
CA ILE A 74 -5.93 -1.47 -2.18
C ILE A 74 -7.35 -1.52 -2.79
N HIS A 75 -8.21 -2.39 -2.26
CA HIS A 75 -9.59 -2.52 -2.71
C HIS A 75 -10.46 -1.41 -2.12
N ARG A 76 -11.23 -0.72 -2.97
CA ARG A 76 -12.16 0.32 -2.55
C ARG A 76 -13.42 -0.32 -1.96
N ASP A 77 -13.90 0.21 -0.83
CA ASP A 77 -15.20 -0.18 -0.30
C ASP A 77 -16.32 0.55 -1.06
N THR A 78 -16.98 -0.16 -1.98
CA THR A 78 -18.04 0.40 -2.83
C THR A 78 -19.43 0.32 -2.19
N ARG A 79 -19.55 -0.19 -0.96
CA ARG A 79 -20.87 -0.42 -0.32
C ARG A 79 -21.68 0.86 -0.10
N PHE A 80 -21.02 2.01 0.02
CA PHE A 80 -21.66 3.31 0.27
C PHE A 80 -21.33 4.37 -0.80
N SER A 81 -20.57 4.02 -1.84
CA SER A 81 -20.27 4.94 -2.93
C SER A 81 -21.42 4.94 -3.95
N HIS A 82 -21.88 6.13 -4.34
CA HIS A 82 -22.83 6.30 -5.45
C HIS A 82 -22.21 5.85 -6.79
N ASP A 83 -20.88 5.95 -6.86
CA ASP A 83 -20.05 5.45 -7.95
C ASP A 83 -19.44 4.08 -7.59
N LYS A 84 -19.76 3.04 -8.37
CA LYS A 84 -19.47 1.64 -8.04
C LYS A 84 -18.16 1.10 -8.62
N ILE A 85 -17.27 1.99 -9.07
CA ILE A 85 -15.96 1.59 -9.59
C ILE A 85 -15.14 0.94 -8.45
N PRO A 86 -14.77 -0.36 -8.56
CA PRO A 86 -14.25 -1.17 -7.45
C PRO A 86 -12.77 -0.92 -7.09
N LEU A 87 -11.99 -0.29 -7.96
CA LEU A 87 -10.57 0.05 -7.71
C LEU A 87 -10.32 1.57 -7.90
N PRO A 88 -9.26 2.13 -7.26
CA PRO A 88 -8.94 3.56 -7.30
C PRO A 88 -8.55 4.08 -8.68
#